data_AF-A0A2S9GEM3-F1
#
_entry.id   AF-A0A2S9GEM3-F1
#
_cell.length_a   1.000
_cell.length_b   1.000
_cell.length_c   1.000
_cell.angle_alpha   90.00
_cell.angle_beta   90.00
_cell.angle_gamma   90.00
#
_symmetry.space_group_name_H-M   'P 1'
#
loop_
_entity.id
_entity.type
_entity.pdbx_description
1 polymer ?
#
loop_
_entity_poly.entity_id
_entity_poly.type
_entity_poly.pdbx_seq_one_letter_code
_entity_poly.pdbx_strand_id
1 'polypeptide(L)'
;IVTSLTDAGYLVRDTADKTYRLGPSLITLGHKAQESMRVSPAEREQLRRLSSRYGVTAALSAVVDDRITLLDLVAPSGVRPGVEV
;
A
#
# COMPACT_ATOMS: atom_id res chain seq x y z
N ILE A 1 11.26 -7.09 23.19
CA ILE A 1 10.61 -6.86 21.87
C ILE A 1 11.42 -5.87 21.03
N VAL A 2 11.55 -4.59 21.41
CA VAL A 2 12.28 -3.60 20.57
C VAL A 2 13.76 -3.94 20.32
N THR A 3 14.47 -4.52 21.29
CA THR A 3 15.85 -4.99 21.09
C THR A 3 15.91 -6.05 19.99
N SER A 4 15.05 -7.06 20.03
CA SER A 4 14.98 -8.11 19.01
C SER A 4 14.60 -7.58 17.63
N LEU A 5 13.73 -6.56 17.56
CA LEU A 5 13.40 -5.89 16.29
C LEU A 5 14.57 -5.06 15.75
N THR A 6 15.39 -4.46 16.64
CA THR A 6 16.64 -3.80 16.25
C THR A 6 17.69 -4.80 15.77
N ASP A 7 17.85 -5.91 16.48
CA ASP A 7 18.80 -6.97 16.11
C ASP A 7 18.44 -7.59 14.75
N ALA A 8 17.15 -7.70 14.44
CA ALA A 8 16.65 -8.15 13.13
C ALA A 8 16.62 -7.06 12.04
N GLY A 9 17.03 -5.82 12.35
CA GLY A 9 17.09 -4.70 11.41
C GLY A 9 15.74 -4.09 11.04
N TYR A 10 14.65 -4.46 11.73
CA TYR A 10 13.32 -3.86 11.55
C TYR A 10 13.21 -2.48 12.20
N LEU A 11 14.02 -2.20 13.23
CA LEU A 11 14.12 -0.88 13.86
C LEU A 11 15.58 -0.43 13.94
N VAL A 12 15.80 0.88 13.88
CA VAL A 12 17.08 1.51 14.21
C VAL A 12 16.89 2.34 15.47
N ARG A 13 17.70 2.06 16.50
CA ARG A 13 17.67 2.81 17.76
C ARG A 13 18.54 4.05 17.66
N ASP A 14 17.97 5.21 17.96
CA ASP A 14 18.74 6.42 18.19
C ASP A 14 19.37 6.36 19.59
N THR A 15 20.70 6.45 19.65
CA THR A 15 21.44 6.32 20.90
C THR A 15 21.40 7.59 21.75
N ALA A 16 21.06 8.74 21.17
CA ALA A 16 21.05 10.02 21.86
C ALA A 16 19.79 10.21 22.72
N ASP A 17 18.62 9.79 22.23
CA ASP A 17 17.33 10.04 22.89
C ASP A 17 16.48 8.77 23.09
N LYS A 18 17.02 7.59 22.78
CA LYS A 18 16.35 6.28 22.88
C LYS A 18 15.08 6.17 22.01
N THR A 19 14.95 7.00 20.98
CA THR A 19 13.89 6.86 19.98
C THR A 19 14.22 5.72 19.01
N TYR A 20 13.20 5.27 18.27
CA TYR A 20 13.35 4.21 17.29
C TYR A 20 12.76 4.68 15.96
N ARG A 21 13.46 4.40 14.87
CA ARG A 21 13.00 4.62 13.50
C ARG A 21 12.84 3.28 12.80
N LEU A 22 12.05 3.25 11.73
CA LEU A 22 11.94 2.07 10.88
C LEU A 22 13.32 1.74 10.28
N GLY A 23 13.69 0.46 10.34
CA GLY A 23 14.93 -0.03 9.79
C GLY A 23 14.79 -0.52 8.34
N PRO A 24 15.92 -0.67 7.62
CA PRO A 24 15.93 -0.99 6.19
C PRO A 24 15.34 -2.37 5.86
N SER A 25 15.32 -3.32 6.79
CA SER A 25 14.68 -4.63 6.58
C SER A 25 13.19 -4.50 6.22
N LEU A 26 12.54 -3.42 6.63
CA LEU A 26 11.15 -3.14 6.27
C LEU A 26 10.97 -2.73 4.80
N ILE A 27 12.02 -2.29 4.10
CA ILE A 27 11.94 -1.98 2.65
C ILE A 27 11.67 -3.27 1.87
N THR A 28 12.47 -4.31 2.12
CA THR A 28 12.30 -5.60 1.44
C THR A 28 10.98 -6.27 1.83
N LEU A 29 10.60 -6.20 3.11
CA LEU A 29 9.31 -6.72 3.55
C LEU A 29 8.15 -5.98 2.88
N GLY A 30 8.21 -4.64 2.86
CA GLY A 30 7.24 -3.80 2.19
C GLY A 30 7.14 -4.11 0.70
N HIS A 31 8.27 -4.25 0.01
CA HIS A 31 8.30 -4.62 -1.41
C HIS A 31 7.57 -5.95 -1.67
N LYS A 32 7.86 -6.99 -0.89
CA LYS A 32 7.18 -8.30 -1.01
C LYS A 32 5.69 -8.20 -0.71
N ALA A 33 5.30 -7.41 0.29
CA ALA A 33 3.89 -7.18 0.59
C ALA A 33 3.18 -6.48 -0.59
N GLN A 34 3.80 -5.44 -1.17
CA GLN A 34 3.28 -4.74 -2.35
C GLN A 34 3.17 -5.68 -3.57
N GLU A 35 4.17 -6.52 -3.82
CA GLU A 35 4.11 -7.52 -4.88
C GLU A 35 2.96 -8.51 -4.68
N SER A 36 2.73 -8.96 -3.45
CA SER A 36 1.64 -9.89 -3.14
C SER A 36 0.25 -9.29 -3.31
N MET A 37 0.15 -7.96 -3.23
CA MET A 37 -1.09 -7.20 -3.37
C MET A 37 -1.29 -6.63 -4.79
N ARG A 38 -0.39 -6.95 -5.72
CA ARG A 38 -0.37 -6.33 -7.03
C ARG A 38 -1.57 -6.77 -7.87
N VAL A 39 -2.36 -5.80 -8.30
CA VAL A 39 -3.51 -6.01 -9.17
C VAL A 39 -3.05 -6.35 -10.58
N SER A 40 -3.58 -7.44 -11.14
CA SER A 40 -3.26 -7.85 -12.50
C SER A 40 -3.86 -6.87 -13.53
N PRO A 41 -3.27 -6.76 -14.74
CA PRO A 41 -3.83 -5.93 -15.79
C PRO A 41 -5.28 -6.29 -16.17
N ALA A 42 -5.65 -7.57 -16.05
CA ALA A 42 -6.99 -8.05 -16.33
C ALA A 42 -8.03 -7.57 -15.29
N GLU A 43 -7.65 -7.52 -14.01
CA GLU A 43 -8.50 -6.99 -12.94
C GLU A 43 -8.64 -5.47 -13.06
N ARG A 44 -7.55 -4.76 -13.38
CA ARG A 44 -7.60 -3.32 -13.66
C ARG A 44 -8.56 -2.98 -14.80
N GLU A 45 -8.65 -3.84 -15.82
CA GLU A 45 -9.58 -3.64 -16.92
C GLU A 45 -11.05 -3.70 -16.49
N GLN A 46 -11.39 -4.51 -15.48
CA GLN A 46 -12.74 -4.52 -14.91
C GLN A 46 -13.07 -3.19 -14.22
N LEU A 47 -12.11 -2.61 -13.48
CA LEU A 47 -12.29 -1.27 -12.89
C LEU A 47 -12.47 -0.19 -13.97
N ARG A 48 -11.72 -0.26 -15.07
CA ARG A 48 -11.91 0.67 -16.21
C ARG A 48 -13.31 0.57 -16.80
N ARG A 49 -13.82 -0.64 -17.01
CA ARG A 49 -15.18 -0.87 -17.51
C ARG A 49 -16.23 -0.30 -16.57
N LEU A 50 -16.07 -0.52 -15.26
CA LEU A 50 -16.98 0.04 -14.25
C LEU A 50 -16.94 1.57 -14.26
N SER A 51 -15.74 2.16 -14.22
CA SER A 51 -15.55 3.61 -14.23
C SER A 51 -16.14 4.25 -15.49
N SER A 52 -15.85 3.68 -16.67
CA SER A 52 -16.36 4.20 -17.94
C SER A 52 -17.88 4.06 -18.07
N ARG A 53 -18.46 2.97 -17.56
CA ARG A 53 -19.91 2.73 -17.64
C ARG A 53 -20.72 3.71 -16.81
N TYR A 54 -20.22 4.09 -15.64
CA TYR A 54 -20.96 4.90 -14.67
C TYR A 54 -20.43 6.33 -14.52
N GLY A 55 -19.30 6.66 -15.14
CA GLY A 55 -18.69 8.00 -15.03
C GLY A 55 -18.17 8.31 -13.63
N VAL A 56 -17.80 7.29 -12.85
CA VAL A 56 -17.37 7.42 -11.46
C VAL A 56 -15.96 6.86 -11.23
N THR A 57 -15.33 7.25 -10.13
CA THR A 57 -14.10 6.61 -9.67
C THR A 57 -14.41 5.19 -9.18
N ALA A 58 -13.73 4.21 -9.75
CA ALA A 58 -13.81 2.81 -9.34
C ALA A 58 -12.54 2.43 -8.57
N ALA A 59 -12.71 1.73 -7.45
CA ALA A 59 -11.64 1.34 -6.55
C ALA A 59 -11.69 -0.17 -6.27
N LEU A 60 -10.53 -0.81 -6.26
CA LEU A 60 -10.36 -2.14 -5.67
C LEU A 60 -9.71 -1.96 -4.29
N SER A 61 -10.26 -2.63 -3.29
CA SER A 61 -9.74 -2.57 -1.92
C SER A 61 -9.71 -3.94 -1.28
N ALA A 62 -8.84 -4.11 -0.29
CA ALA A 62 -8.78 -5.27 0.56
C ALA A 62 -8.90 -4.88 2.03
N VAL A 63 -9.45 -5.77 2.84
CA VAL A 63 -9.43 -5.61 4.29
C VAL A 63 -8.11 -6.18 4.81
N VAL A 64 -7.32 -5.33 5.45
CA VAL A 64 -6.08 -5.70 6.13
C VAL A 64 -6.24 -5.31 7.58
N ASP A 65 -6.32 -6.32 8.45
CA ASP A 65 -6.68 -6.17 9.87
C ASP A 65 -8.02 -5.43 10.05
N ASP A 66 -8.00 -4.24 10.64
CA ASP A 66 -9.15 -3.38 10.90
C ASP A 66 -9.27 -2.22 9.88
N ARG A 67 -8.48 -2.26 8.79
CA ARG A 67 -8.41 -1.19 7.79
C ARG A 67 -8.80 -1.67 6.39
N ILE A 68 -9.38 -0.74 5.63
CA ILE A 68 -9.56 -0.89 4.19
C ILE A 68 -8.34 -0.29 3.51
N THR A 69 -7.59 -1.13 2.79
CA THR A 69 -6.44 -0.74 1.99
C THR A 69 -6.85 -0.67 0.53
N LEU A 70 -6.58 0.46 -0.11
CA LEU A 70 -6.81 0.65 -1.54
C LEU A 70 -5.69 -0.06 -2.31
N LEU A 71 -6.06 -0.97 -3.21
CA LEU A 71 -5.11 -1.76 -4.02
C LEU A 71 -4.95 -1.23 -5.44
N ASP A 72 -6.04 -0.70 -6.01
CA ASP A 72 -6.00 0.00 -7.29
C ASP A 72 -7.18 0.97 -7.39
N LEU A 73 -7.03 1.99 -8.23
CA LEU A 73 -8.01 3.02 -8.48
C LEU A 73 -7.97 3.47 -9.95
N VAL A 74 -9.16 3.61 -10.53
CA VAL A 74 -9.36 4.18 -11.85
C VAL A 74 -10.38 5.32 -11.76
N ALA A 75 -9.97 6.51 -12.17
CA ALA A 75 -10.85 7.67 -12.31
C ALA A 75 -11.32 7.86 -13.76
N PRO A 76 -12.49 8.49 -13.98
CA PRO A 76 -12.93 8.91 -15.31
C PRO A 76 -11.93 9.87 -15.96
N SER A 77 -11.96 9.97 -17.30
CA SER A 77 -11.14 10.93 -18.04
C SER A 77 -11.37 12.36 -17.55
N GLY A 78 -10.29 13.08 -17.22
CA GLY A 78 -10.35 14.46 -16.73
C GLY A 78 -10.54 14.61 -15.22
N VAL A 79 -10.75 13.51 -14.49
CA VAL A 79 -10.84 13.51 -13.02
C VAL A 79 -9.51 13.07 -12.42
N ARG A 80 -8.96 13.87 -11.51
CA ARG A 80 -7.79 13.47 -10.71
C ARG A 80 -8.28 12.69 -9.48
N PRO A 81 -7.80 11.46 -9.24
CA PRO A 81 -8.00 10.79 -7.97
C PRO A 81 -7.51 11.65 -6.79
N GLY A 82 -8.22 11.62 -5.67
CA GLY A 82 -7.77 12.25 -4.43
C GLY A 82 -6.67 11.45 -3.69
N VAL A 83 -6.33 10.27 -4.19
CA VAL A 83 -5.35 9.32 -3.62
C VAL A 83 -4.57 8.68 -4.77
N GLU A 84 -3.25 8.58 -4.62
CA GLU A 84 -2.37 7.77 -5.48
C GLU A 84 -2.16 6.40 -4.83
N VAL A 85 -2.13 5.36 -5.65
CA VAL A 85 -1.95 3.95 -5.24
C VAL A 85 -0.69 3.40 -5.88
#